data_AF-A0A8T0E1R3-F1
#
_entry.id   AF-A0A8T0E1R3-F1
#
_cell.length_a   1.000
_cell.length_b   1.000
_cell.length_c   1.000
_cell.angle_alpha   90.00
_cell.angle_beta   90.00
_cell.angle_gamma   90.00
#
_symmetry.space_group_name_H-M   'P 1'
#
loop_
_entity.id
_entity.type
_entity.pdbx_description
1 polymer ?
#
loop_
_entity_poly.entity_id
_entity_poly.type
_entity_poly.pdbx_seq_one_letter_code
_entity_poly.pdbx_strand_id
1 'polypeptide(L)'
;MWSKVIPSVVCIFSLLVVIQGKIPDASELGDYYQCFTYSECASDGNPHKGITHCFTGINDEDNEAIHNYIEKNFYSYHTDDPSKEIDIYCHLNGDEQRKAYEKTFNGVYSFQKMACSDKKQKRQCRSTKKILKCFYRVLNDLKKKKYCDLLAVIRAQSIDDYYQCFTYSECVSDGLQHQGILNCFYSLSYEDRQPIFRYVQENFYSYNTDSIAQALQIYCTLSGDAQFDAFRKTLNGVISYKNMACNSPQMQRQCDNAKSLLKCFFSFLRSLKQLNLC
;
A
#
# COMPACT_ATOMS: atom_id res chain seq x y z
N MET A 1 -38.14 -25.50 43.40
CA MET A 1 -37.01 -26.02 42.61
C MET A 1 -36.85 -25.08 41.42
N TRP A 2 -35.61 -24.63 41.12
CA TRP A 2 -35.23 -23.65 40.08
C TRP A 2 -35.55 -22.17 40.43
N SER A 3 -34.66 -21.19 40.34
CA SER A 3 -33.20 -21.13 40.17
C SER A 3 -32.84 -19.67 40.50
N LYS A 4 -32.16 -19.42 41.63
CA LYS A 4 -31.55 -18.12 41.95
C LYS A 4 -30.28 -17.96 41.13
N VAL A 5 -30.40 -17.67 39.84
CA VAL A 5 -29.26 -17.25 39.00
C VAL A 5 -29.19 -15.73 39.04
N ILE A 6 -28.59 -15.26 40.13
CA ILE A 6 -27.55 -14.22 40.22
C ILE A 6 -27.69 -13.00 39.25
N PRO A 7 -28.25 -11.86 39.73
CA PRO A 7 -28.10 -10.55 39.07
C PRO A 7 -26.63 -10.09 38.93
N SER A 8 -25.69 -10.73 39.64
CA SER A 8 -24.26 -10.43 39.61
C SER A 8 -23.55 -10.85 38.32
N VAL A 9 -24.12 -11.76 37.51
CA VAL A 9 -23.50 -12.17 36.23
C VAL A 9 -23.59 -11.05 35.19
N VAL A 10 -24.68 -10.27 35.18
CA VAL A 10 -24.84 -9.12 34.27
C VAL A 10 -23.87 -7.98 34.64
N CYS A 11 -23.50 -7.84 35.91
CA CYS A 11 -22.49 -6.86 36.35
C CYS A 11 -21.06 -7.20 35.88
N ILE A 12 -20.73 -8.50 35.76
CA ILE A 12 -19.41 -8.95 35.27
C ILE A 12 -19.28 -8.74 33.76
N PHE A 13 -20.35 -8.94 32.99
CA PHE A 13 -20.33 -8.63 31.55
C PHE A 13 -20.22 -7.13 31.26
N SER A 14 -20.78 -6.25 32.12
CA SER A 14 -20.55 -4.80 32.06
C SER A 14 -19.10 -4.40 32.37
N LEU A 15 -18.39 -5.19 33.17
CA LEU A 15 -16.94 -5.01 33.42
C LEU A 15 -16.07 -5.59 32.29
N LEU A 16 -16.54 -6.60 31.56
CA LEU A 16 -15.85 -7.18 30.40
C LEU A 16 -16.04 -6.39 29.11
N VAL A 17 -17.04 -5.50 29.02
CA VAL A 17 -17.17 -4.48 27.97
C VAL A 17 -16.34 -3.22 28.27
N VAL A 18 -15.48 -3.27 29.29
CA VAL A 18 -14.19 -2.58 29.20
C VAL A 18 -13.24 -3.55 28.50
N ILE A 19 -13.52 -3.85 27.22
CA ILE A 19 -12.43 -4.14 26.28
C ILE A 19 -11.64 -2.84 26.27
N GLN A 20 -10.68 -2.76 27.20
CA GLN A 20 -9.63 -1.80 27.17
C GLN A 20 -9.17 -1.81 25.72
N GLY A 21 -9.40 -0.69 25.02
CA GLY A 21 -8.81 -0.44 23.72
C GLY A 21 -7.30 -0.37 23.93
N LYS A 22 -6.72 -1.54 24.19
CA LYS A 22 -5.32 -1.77 24.41
C LYS A 22 -4.73 -1.36 23.09
N ILE A 23 -4.01 -0.25 23.14
CA ILE A 23 -3.17 0.14 22.01
C ILE A 23 -2.27 -1.08 21.80
N PRO A 24 -2.26 -1.65 20.59
CA PRO A 24 -1.41 -2.79 20.27
C PRO A 24 0.02 -2.50 20.72
N ASP A 25 0.80 -3.52 21.02
CA ASP A 25 2.23 -3.25 21.18
C ASP A 25 2.88 -2.96 19.82
N ALA A 26 4.14 -2.52 19.85
CA ALA A 26 4.84 -2.15 18.63
C ALA A 26 5.07 -3.37 17.69
N SER A 27 5.20 -4.58 18.25
CA SER A 27 5.32 -5.82 17.47
C SER A 27 4.03 -6.14 16.71
N GLU A 28 2.86 -5.96 17.32
CA GLU A 28 1.56 -6.15 16.67
C GLU A 28 1.31 -5.14 15.53
N LEU A 29 1.98 -3.99 15.53
CA LEU A 29 1.93 -3.02 14.44
C LEU A 29 2.87 -3.34 13.28
N GLY A 30 3.94 -4.13 13.48
CA GLY A 30 4.77 -4.65 12.39
C GLY A 30 3.94 -5.35 11.31
N ASP A 31 2.87 -6.05 11.71
CA ASP A 31 1.92 -6.74 10.82
C ASP A 31 1.08 -5.80 9.95
N TYR A 32 1.10 -4.50 10.21
CA TYR A 32 0.35 -3.48 9.47
C TYR A 32 1.23 -2.68 8.52
N TYR A 33 2.51 -3.01 8.38
CA TYR A 33 3.41 -2.41 7.39
C TYR A 33 2.75 -2.30 6.02
N GLN A 34 2.24 -3.41 5.49
CA GLN A 34 1.58 -3.44 4.17
C GLN A 34 0.32 -2.56 4.13
N CYS A 35 -0.42 -2.45 5.23
CA CYS A 35 -1.60 -1.59 5.30
C CYS A 35 -1.23 -0.12 5.29
N PHE A 36 -0.20 0.25 6.05
CA PHE A 36 0.29 1.62 6.14
C PHE A 36 0.87 2.06 4.81
N THR A 37 1.73 1.24 4.22
CA THR A 37 2.27 1.47 2.89
C THR A 37 1.17 1.62 1.85
N TYR A 38 0.09 0.83 1.94
CA TYR A 38 -1.02 0.93 1.00
C TYR A 38 -1.73 2.26 1.15
N SER A 39 -1.98 2.66 2.40
CA SER A 39 -2.58 3.95 2.72
C SER A 39 -1.75 5.10 2.18
N GLU A 40 -0.47 5.17 2.56
CA GLU A 40 0.35 6.36 2.33
C GLU A 40 0.95 6.43 0.92
N CYS A 41 1.23 5.29 0.31
CA CYS A 41 2.01 5.26 -0.95
C CYS A 41 1.24 4.77 -2.16
N ALA A 42 0.07 4.18 -1.98
CA ALA A 42 -0.67 3.53 -3.07
C ALA A 42 -2.14 3.95 -3.15
N SER A 43 -2.65 4.71 -2.18
CA SER A 43 -4.05 5.08 -2.10
C SER A 43 -4.22 6.57 -1.88
N ASP A 44 -4.50 7.34 -2.92
CA ASP A 44 -4.79 8.79 -2.75
C ASP A 44 -6.25 9.06 -2.33
N GLY A 45 -6.90 8.06 -1.72
CA GLY A 45 -8.32 8.03 -1.41
C GLY A 45 -8.64 8.07 0.09
N ASN A 46 -9.78 7.49 0.46
CA ASN A 46 -10.22 7.40 1.86
C ASN A 46 -9.20 6.78 2.84
N PRO A 47 -8.35 5.80 2.45
CA PRO A 47 -7.28 5.28 3.31
C PRO A 47 -6.29 6.36 3.77
N HIS A 48 -5.62 7.06 2.85
CA HIS A 48 -4.68 8.15 3.17
C HIS A 48 -5.35 9.24 4.01
N LYS A 49 -6.54 9.70 3.58
CA LYS A 49 -7.33 10.68 4.36
C LYS A 49 -7.63 10.20 5.78
N GLY A 50 -7.84 8.90 5.97
CA GLY A 50 -8.03 8.29 7.28
C GLY A 50 -6.80 8.43 8.18
N ILE A 51 -5.61 8.24 7.63
CA ILE A 51 -4.34 8.43 8.34
C ILE A 51 -4.06 9.91 8.62
N THR A 52 -4.19 10.78 7.62
CA THR A 52 -4.06 12.24 7.81
C THR A 52 -5.02 12.75 8.89
N HIS A 53 -6.25 12.23 8.92
CA HIS A 53 -7.24 12.60 9.92
C HIS A 53 -6.85 12.20 11.35
N CYS A 54 -5.98 11.20 11.52
CA CYS A 54 -5.48 10.83 12.85
C CYS A 54 -4.61 11.90 13.49
N PHE A 55 -4.04 12.80 12.70
CA PHE A 55 -3.28 13.96 13.18
C PHE A 55 -4.15 15.20 13.39
N THR A 56 -5.43 15.18 12.99
CA THR A 56 -6.30 16.34 13.14
C THR A 56 -6.55 16.65 14.63
N GLY A 57 -6.28 17.90 15.01
CA GLY A 57 -6.45 18.38 16.39
C GLY A 57 -5.30 18.04 17.33
N ILE A 58 -4.13 17.69 16.78
CA ILE A 58 -2.86 17.70 17.50
C ILE A 58 -2.27 19.09 17.32
N ASN A 59 -1.73 19.65 18.40
CA ASN A 59 -1.03 20.93 18.31
C ASN A 59 0.38 20.70 17.73
N ASP A 60 0.90 21.73 17.07
CA ASP A 60 2.18 21.64 16.37
C ASP A 60 3.34 21.27 17.31
N GLU A 61 3.34 21.78 18.55
CA GLU A 61 4.35 21.47 19.56
C GLU A 61 4.42 19.97 19.90
N ASP A 62 3.27 19.31 20.07
CA ASP A 62 3.22 17.88 20.37
C ASP A 62 3.66 17.06 19.15
N ASN A 63 3.30 17.50 17.93
CA ASN A 63 3.70 16.84 16.71
C ASN A 63 5.21 16.95 16.47
N GLU A 64 5.77 18.14 16.64
CA GLU A 64 7.20 18.42 16.55
C GLU A 64 7.99 17.64 17.61
N ALA A 65 7.51 17.57 18.85
CA ALA A 65 8.15 16.80 19.91
C ALA A 65 8.21 15.29 19.58
N ILE A 66 7.14 14.74 18.98
CA ILE A 66 7.11 13.35 18.53
C ILE A 66 8.13 13.15 17.40
N HIS A 67 8.08 13.99 16.37
CA HIS A 67 8.95 13.90 15.20
C HIS A 67 10.43 14.00 15.60
N ASN A 68 10.82 15.04 16.33
CA ASN A 68 12.19 15.23 16.81
C ASN A 68 12.70 14.05 17.64
N TYR A 69 11.82 13.42 18.43
CA TYR A 69 12.21 12.24 19.20
C TYR A 69 12.45 11.02 18.32
N ILE A 70 11.61 10.79 17.30
CA ILE A 70 11.76 9.68 16.36
C ILE A 70 13.03 9.86 15.53
N GLU A 71 13.23 11.06 14.98
CA GLU A 71 14.37 11.35 14.12
C GLU A 71 15.70 11.15 14.86
N LYS A 72 15.77 11.67 16.09
CA LYS A 72 16.99 11.59 16.91
C LYS A 72 17.34 10.17 17.38
N ASN A 73 16.34 9.33 17.66
CA ASN A 73 16.55 8.08 18.40
C ASN A 73 16.24 6.80 17.61
N PHE A 74 15.50 6.87 16.49
CA PHE A 74 14.97 5.67 15.83
C PHE A 74 15.29 5.61 14.33
N TYR A 75 14.79 6.57 13.57
CA TYR A 75 14.94 6.62 12.11
C TYR A 75 14.93 8.06 11.64
N SER A 76 15.96 8.48 10.91
CA SER A 76 16.01 9.77 10.23
C SER A 76 15.73 9.55 8.75
N TYR A 77 14.80 10.33 8.21
CA TYR A 77 14.49 10.38 6.79
C TYR A 77 15.46 11.29 6.01
N HIS A 78 16.46 11.88 6.68
CA HIS A 78 17.46 12.78 6.09
C HIS A 78 16.84 13.96 5.33
N THR A 79 15.80 14.55 5.92
CA THR A 79 15.10 15.74 5.39
C THR A 79 14.82 16.70 6.53
N ASP A 80 15.08 18.00 6.32
CA ASP A 80 14.69 19.06 7.26
C ASP A 80 13.19 19.44 7.11
N ASP A 81 12.50 18.84 6.13
CA ASP A 81 11.09 19.07 5.83
C ASP A 81 10.26 17.82 6.19
N PRO A 82 9.53 17.84 7.32
CA PRO A 82 8.70 16.71 7.75
C PRO A 82 7.62 16.32 6.75
N SER A 83 7.17 17.25 5.89
CA SER A 83 6.15 16.96 4.88
C SER A 83 6.66 16.00 3.80
N LYS A 84 7.98 15.89 3.62
CA LYS A 84 8.61 14.98 2.66
C LYS A 84 8.88 13.59 3.21
N GLU A 85 8.71 13.33 4.51
CA GLU A 85 9.02 12.03 5.09
C GLU A 85 8.21 10.90 4.47
N ILE A 86 6.91 11.15 4.21
CA ILE A 86 6.05 10.17 3.55
C ILE A 86 6.48 9.95 2.10
N ASP A 87 6.83 11.00 1.37
CA ASP A 87 7.34 10.86 0.01
C ASP A 87 8.62 10.03 -0.01
N ILE A 88 9.58 10.33 0.88
CA ILE A 88 10.83 9.58 1.01
C ILE A 88 10.51 8.12 1.36
N TYR A 89 9.69 7.90 2.39
CA TYR A 89 9.23 6.58 2.80
C TYR A 89 8.69 5.77 1.61
N CYS A 90 7.85 6.40 0.78
CA CYS A 90 7.21 5.75 -0.36
C CYS A 90 8.16 5.38 -1.49
N HIS A 91 9.33 6.03 -1.57
CA HIS A 91 10.40 5.73 -2.53
C HIS A 91 11.46 4.75 -2.00
N LEU A 92 11.45 4.41 -0.70
CA LEU A 92 12.32 3.37 -0.15
C LEU A 92 11.98 1.99 -0.75
N ASN A 93 13.01 1.16 -0.92
CA ASN A 93 12.87 -0.22 -1.40
C ASN A 93 12.48 -1.19 -0.25
N GLY A 94 11.97 -2.37 -0.60
CA GLY A 94 11.28 -3.32 0.30
C GLY A 94 11.78 -3.38 1.75
N ASP A 95 13.02 -3.84 1.96
CA ASP A 95 13.57 -4.03 3.31
C ASP A 95 13.83 -2.71 4.03
N GLU A 96 14.32 -1.69 3.32
CA GLU A 96 14.59 -0.39 3.90
C GLU A 96 13.29 0.33 4.29
N GLN A 97 12.27 0.25 3.47
CA GLN A 97 10.94 0.79 3.73
C GLN A 97 10.28 0.11 4.92
N ARG A 98 10.36 -1.23 5.00
CA ARG A 98 9.86 -1.98 6.16
C ARG A 98 10.60 -1.57 7.43
N LYS A 99 11.93 -1.46 7.36
CA LYS A 99 12.76 -1.01 8.48
C LYS A 99 12.42 0.42 8.91
N ALA A 100 12.18 1.32 7.96
CA ALA A 100 11.72 2.69 8.22
C ALA A 100 10.39 2.70 8.97
N TYR A 101 9.41 1.95 8.46
CA TYR A 101 8.11 1.76 9.10
C TYR A 101 8.23 1.27 10.55
N GLU A 102 8.93 0.14 10.74
CA GLU A 102 9.08 -0.50 12.05
C GLU A 102 9.78 0.44 13.04
N LYS A 103 10.86 1.12 12.61
CA LYS A 103 11.58 2.06 13.47
C LYS A 103 10.77 3.31 13.80
N THR A 104 10.07 3.90 12.84
CA THR A 104 9.20 5.06 13.08
C THR A 104 8.11 4.71 14.10
N PHE A 105 7.39 3.59 13.92
CA PHE A 105 6.36 3.17 14.87
C PHE A 105 6.93 2.82 16.26
N ASN A 106 8.09 2.14 16.32
CA ASN A 106 8.80 1.90 17.58
C ASN A 106 9.16 3.21 18.29
N GLY A 107 9.54 4.24 17.53
CA GLY A 107 9.81 5.58 18.05
C GLY A 107 8.57 6.24 18.64
N VAL A 108 7.43 6.17 17.94
CA VAL A 108 6.15 6.70 18.44
C VAL A 108 5.76 6.03 19.78
N TYR A 109 5.89 4.70 19.90
CA TYR A 109 5.62 3.99 21.16
C TYR A 109 6.59 4.36 22.27
N SER A 110 7.87 4.47 21.94
CA SER A 110 8.89 4.83 22.93
C SER A 110 8.67 6.24 23.44
N PHE A 111 8.31 7.18 22.57
CA PHE A 111 7.87 8.52 22.93
C PHE A 111 6.64 8.48 23.83
N GLN A 112 5.61 7.72 23.44
CA GLN A 112 4.40 7.57 24.25
C GLN A 112 4.73 7.07 25.66
N LYS A 113 5.57 6.04 25.81
CA LYS A 113 5.98 5.49 27.11
C LYS A 113 6.72 6.52 27.95
N MET A 114 7.68 7.23 27.36
CA MET A 114 8.40 8.32 28.01
C MET A 114 7.45 9.42 28.48
N ALA A 115 6.65 9.99 27.56
CA ALA A 115 5.73 11.08 27.86
C ALA A 115 4.67 10.69 28.92
N CYS A 116 4.22 9.43 28.93
CA CYS A 116 3.27 8.94 29.93
C CYS A 116 3.90 8.66 31.30
N SER A 117 5.22 8.48 31.37
CA SER A 117 5.95 8.28 32.63
C SER A 117 6.30 9.62 33.29
N ASP A 118 6.44 10.69 32.50
CA ASP A 118 6.66 12.04 33.00
C ASP A 118 5.32 12.76 33.29
N LYS A 119 5.09 13.10 34.56
CA LYS A 119 3.88 13.82 35.01
C LYS A 119 3.73 15.19 34.34
N LYS A 120 4.81 15.79 33.83
CA LYS A 120 4.80 17.09 33.12
C LYS A 120 4.38 16.94 31.65
N GLN A 121 4.49 15.75 31.06
CA GLN A 121 4.18 15.48 29.64
C GLN A 121 2.82 14.80 29.44
N LYS A 122 1.88 15.02 30.37
CA LYS A 122 0.52 14.44 30.30
C LYS A 122 -0.21 14.79 29.01
N ARG A 123 0.03 15.97 28.43
CA ARG A 123 -0.57 16.41 27.16
C ARG A 123 -0.07 15.53 26.01
N GLN A 124 1.25 15.46 25.82
CA GLN A 124 1.92 14.62 24.82
C GLN A 124 1.50 13.15 24.96
N CYS A 125 1.48 12.60 26.17
CA CYS A 125 1.00 11.23 26.42
C CYS A 125 -0.43 11.00 25.89
N ARG A 126 -1.36 11.93 26.13
CA ARG A 126 -2.74 11.82 25.63
C ARG A 126 -2.79 11.97 24.11
N SER A 127 -2.07 12.93 23.55
CA SER A 127 -1.98 13.16 22.10
C SER A 127 -1.47 11.91 21.37
N THR A 128 -0.33 11.35 21.80
CA THR A 128 0.26 10.15 21.18
C THR A 128 -0.64 8.92 21.34
N LYS A 129 -1.30 8.73 22.49
CA LYS A 129 -2.29 7.66 22.66
C LYS A 129 -3.46 7.77 21.68
N LYS A 130 -3.95 9.00 21.45
CA LYS A 130 -5.05 9.27 20.51
C LYS A 130 -4.61 8.94 19.07
N ILE A 131 -3.41 9.37 18.68
CA ILE A 131 -2.79 9.03 17.38
C ILE A 131 -2.76 7.52 17.19
N LEU A 132 -2.06 6.80 18.07
CA LEU A 132 -1.84 5.36 17.92
C LEU A 132 -3.16 4.58 17.87
N LYS A 133 -4.15 4.95 18.69
CA LYS A 133 -5.48 4.35 18.65
C LYS A 133 -6.19 4.61 17.32
N CYS A 134 -6.08 5.82 16.76
CA CYS A 134 -6.65 6.15 15.47
C CYS A 134 -5.98 5.38 14.32
N PHE A 135 -4.64 5.40 14.29
CA PHE A 135 -3.84 4.65 13.32
C PHE A 135 -4.22 3.18 13.30
N TYR A 136 -4.20 2.54 14.47
CA TYR A 136 -4.56 1.13 14.57
C TYR A 136 -5.95 0.84 14.02
N ARG A 137 -6.95 1.68 14.32
CA ARG A 137 -8.30 1.52 13.79
C ARG A 137 -8.32 1.58 12.27
N VAL A 138 -7.68 2.58 11.67
CA VAL A 138 -7.61 2.74 10.20
C VAL A 138 -6.91 1.55 9.58
N LEU A 139 -5.73 1.18 10.07
CA LEU A 139 -4.94 0.07 9.54
C LEU A 139 -5.66 -1.28 9.69
N ASN A 140 -6.36 -1.51 10.80
CA ASN A 140 -7.19 -2.70 11.01
C ASN A 140 -8.40 -2.77 10.08
N ASP A 141 -9.04 -1.63 9.79
CA ASP A 141 -10.12 -1.59 8.81
C ASP A 141 -9.61 -1.89 7.40
N LEU A 142 -8.42 -1.41 7.03
CA LEU A 142 -7.77 -1.76 5.76
C LEU A 142 -7.43 -3.25 5.68
N LYS A 143 -6.91 -3.82 6.78
CA LYS A 143 -6.59 -5.25 6.89
C LYS A 143 -7.83 -6.12 6.71
N LYS A 144 -8.92 -5.80 7.42
CA LYS A 144 -10.21 -6.52 7.30
C LYS A 144 -10.78 -6.47 5.89
N LYS A 145 -10.60 -5.34 5.19
CA LYS A 145 -11.03 -5.17 3.79
C LYS A 145 -10.07 -5.80 2.77
N LYS A 146 -8.99 -6.46 3.22
CA LYS A 146 -7.96 -7.08 2.37
C LYS A 146 -7.27 -6.10 1.42
N TYR A 147 -7.25 -4.80 1.77
CA TYR A 147 -6.53 -3.81 0.97
C TYR A 147 -5.01 -3.92 1.14
N CYS A 148 -4.57 -4.39 2.30
CA CYS A 148 -3.15 -4.61 2.59
C CYS A 148 -2.57 -5.75 1.74
N ASP A 149 -3.39 -6.76 1.42
CA ASP A 149 -3.01 -7.87 0.54
C ASP A 149 -2.86 -7.41 -0.92
N LEU A 150 -3.53 -6.32 -1.32
CA LEU A 150 -3.39 -5.72 -2.64
C LEU A 150 -1.97 -5.17 -2.86
N LEU A 151 -1.35 -4.64 -1.80
CA LEU A 151 0.06 -4.27 -1.83
C LEU A 151 1.01 -5.47 -1.76
N ALA A 152 0.65 -6.58 -1.11
CA ALA A 152 1.44 -7.81 -1.23
C ALA A 152 1.49 -8.29 -2.70
N VAL A 153 0.45 -8.03 -3.50
CA VAL A 153 0.47 -8.31 -4.94
C VAL A 153 1.32 -7.29 -5.73
N ILE A 154 1.36 -6.03 -5.31
CA ILE A 154 2.04 -4.93 -6.03
C ILE A 154 3.51 -4.72 -5.57
N ARG A 155 3.87 -5.09 -4.33
CA ARG A 155 5.18 -4.80 -3.70
C ARG A 155 5.91 -6.01 -3.10
N ALA A 156 5.30 -7.20 -2.94
CA ALA A 156 6.05 -8.35 -2.38
C ALA A 156 7.10 -8.93 -3.33
N GLN A 157 7.15 -8.42 -4.56
CA GLN A 157 8.18 -8.64 -5.56
C GLN A 157 8.32 -7.30 -6.29
N SER A 158 9.55 -6.80 -6.54
CA SER A 158 9.66 -5.57 -7.32
C SER A 158 8.99 -5.80 -8.67
N ILE A 159 8.47 -4.78 -9.33
CA ILE A 159 7.91 -4.97 -10.69
C ILE A 159 8.93 -5.70 -11.57
N ASP A 160 10.22 -5.40 -11.36
CA ASP A 160 11.39 -6.01 -11.97
C ASP A 160 11.45 -7.54 -11.79
N ASP A 161 10.99 -8.08 -10.67
CA ASP A 161 10.95 -9.53 -10.41
C ASP A 161 10.02 -10.30 -11.34
N TYR A 162 9.12 -9.61 -12.03
CA TYR A 162 8.25 -10.18 -13.06
C TYR A 162 8.68 -9.82 -14.48
N TYR A 163 9.73 -9.02 -14.65
CA TYR A 163 10.24 -8.65 -15.97
C TYR A 163 10.54 -9.90 -16.80
N GLN A 164 11.33 -10.84 -16.25
CA GLN A 164 11.67 -12.07 -16.95
C GLN A 164 10.43 -12.91 -17.32
N CYS A 165 9.44 -12.99 -16.42
CA CYS A 165 8.20 -13.69 -16.69
C CYS A 165 7.37 -13.05 -17.79
N PHE A 166 7.28 -11.72 -17.80
CA PHE A 166 6.57 -10.97 -18.81
C PHE A 166 7.27 -11.07 -20.17
N THR A 167 8.60 -10.88 -20.22
CA THR A 167 9.37 -11.05 -21.46
C THR A 167 9.27 -12.48 -21.99
N TYR A 168 9.34 -13.49 -21.11
CA TYR A 168 9.15 -14.88 -21.50
C TYR A 168 7.78 -15.12 -22.11
N SER A 169 6.69 -14.64 -21.47
CA SER A 169 5.34 -14.86 -21.99
C SER A 169 5.08 -14.12 -23.29
N GLU A 170 5.53 -12.87 -23.42
CA GLU A 170 5.19 -12.03 -24.56
C GLU A 170 6.11 -12.22 -25.76
N CYS A 171 7.39 -12.51 -25.54
CA CYS A 171 8.41 -12.46 -26.58
C CYS A 171 9.10 -13.80 -26.87
N VAL A 172 8.96 -14.81 -26.00
CA VAL A 172 9.67 -16.09 -26.13
C VAL A 172 8.71 -17.27 -26.30
N SER A 173 7.61 -17.30 -25.55
CA SER A 173 6.62 -18.36 -25.63
C SER A 173 5.66 -18.11 -26.79
N ASP A 174 5.42 -19.12 -27.63
CA ASP A 174 4.33 -19.10 -28.63
C ASP A 174 3.08 -19.87 -28.16
N GLY A 175 3.06 -20.33 -26.91
CA GLY A 175 2.05 -21.25 -26.36
C GLY A 175 1.01 -20.61 -25.43
N LEU A 176 0.47 -21.43 -24.53
CA LEU A 176 -0.54 -21.04 -23.54
C LEU A 176 -0.09 -19.87 -22.65
N GLN A 177 1.22 -19.70 -22.46
CA GLN A 177 1.78 -18.62 -21.65
C GLN A 177 1.61 -17.26 -22.33
N HIS A 178 1.78 -17.18 -23.65
CA HIS A 178 1.49 -15.95 -24.41
C HIS A 178 0.01 -15.58 -24.35
N GLN A 179 -0.85 -16.59 -24.47
CA GLN A 179 -2.30 -16.40 -24.37
C GLN A 179 -2.73 -15.92 -22.98
N GLY A 180 -1.99 -16.26 -21.92
CA GLY A 180 -2.33 -15.91 -20.55
C GLY A 180 -2.41 -14.40 -20.31
N ILE A 181 -1.42 -13.63 -20.75
CA ILE A 181 -1.41 -12.17 -20.62
C ILE A 181 -2.43 -11.54 -21.55
N LEU A 182 -2.49 -12.00 -22.81
CA LEU A 182 -3.49 -11.52 -23.76
C LEU A 182 -4.91 -11.73 -23.23
N ASN A 183 -5.20 -12.87 -22.59
CA ASN A 183 -6.49 -13.13 -21.96
C ASN A 183 -6.81 -12.13 -20.84
N CYS A 184 -5.82 -11.72 -20.05
CA CYS A 184 -6.01 -10.65 -19.07
C CYS A 184 -6.40 -9.33 -19.75
N PHE A 185 -5.70 -8.93 -20.82
CA PHE A 185 -6.00 -7.69 -21.55
C PHE A 185 -7.33 -7.74 -22.30
N TYR A 186 -7.66 -8.87 -22.92
CA TYR A 186 -8.87 -9.06 -23.71
C TYR A 186 -10.11 -9.41 -22.89
N SER A 187 -9.95 -9.69 -21.59
CA SER A 187 -11.08 -9.74 -20.65
C SER A 187 -11.79 -8.39 -20.51
N LEU A 188 -11.11 -7.29 -20.85
CA LEU A 188 -11.69 -5.95 -20.94
C LEU A 188 -12.13 -5.65 -22.37
N SER A 189 -13.23 -4.90 -22.53
CA SER A 189 -13.65 -4.40 -23.84
C SER A 189 -12.61 -3.45 -24.43
N TYR A 190 -12.70 -3.18 -25.73
CA TYR A 190 -11.79 -2.25 -26.39
C TYR A 190 -11.88 -0.85 -25.79
N GLU A 191 -13.10 -0.40 -25.54
CA GLU A 191 -13.43 0.91 -24.94
C GLU A 191 -12.89 1.02 -23.51
N ASP A 192 -12.82 -0.09 -22.78
CA ASP A 192 -12.36 -0.11 -21.40
C ASP A 192 -10.83 -0.15 -21.28
N ARG A 193 -10.12 -0.77 -22.23
CA ARG A 193 -8.64 -0.85 -22.21
C ARG A 193 -7.94 0.32 -22.88
N GLN A 194 -8.58 0.96 -23.86
CA GLN A 194 -7.98 2.08 -24.60
C GLN A 194 -7.58 3.28 -23.73
N PRO A 195 -8.40 3.74 -22.76
CA PRO A 195 -8.02 4.83 -21.87
C PRO A 195 -6.77 4.53 -21.03
N ILE A 196 -6.60 3.28 -20.59
CA ILE A 196 -5.41 2.83 -19.84
C ILE A 196 -4.18 2.96 -20.75
N PHE A 197 -4.26 2.39 -21.95
CA PHE A 197 -3.16 2.36 -22.90
C PHE A 197 -2.73 3.76 -23.33
N ARG A 198 -3.70 4.63 -23.67
CA ARG A 198 -3.43 6.03 -24.03
C ARG A 198 -2.73 6.78 -22.90
N TYR A 199 -3.22 6.63 -21.67
CA TYR A 199 -2.61 7.27 -20.51
C TYR A 199 -1.15 6.83 -20.31
N VAL A 200 -0.83 5.54 -20.50
CA VAL A 200 0.54 5.04 -20.43
C VAL A 200 1.42 5.68 -21.50
N GLN A 201 0.93 5.79 -22.74
CA GLN A 201 1.71 6.38 -23.83
C GLN A 201 1.99 7.86 -23.65
N GLU A 202 0.99 8.61 -23.20
CA GLU A 202 1.08 10.06 -23.02
C GLU A 202 1.99 10.44 -21.84
N ASN A 203 2.06 9.60 -20.79
CA ASN A 203 2.66 10.00 -19.52
C ASN A 203 3.88 9.16 -19.08
N PHE A 204 4.09 7.95 -19.64
CA PHE A 204 5.11 7.03 -19.12
C PHE A 204 6.04 6.47 -20.19
N TYR A 205 5.51 5.79 -21.21
CA TYR A 205 6.31 5.19 -22.26
C TYR A 205 5.58 5.22 -23.60
N SER A 206 6.07 6.03 -24.53
CA SER A 206 5.53 6.08 -25.88
C SER A 206 6.07 4.93 -26.72
N TYR A 207 5.16 4.08 -27.19
CA TYR A 207 5.45 3.07 -28.21
C TYR A 207 5.26 3.61 -29.64
N ASN A 208 4.83 4.87 -29.80
CA ASN A 208 4.51 5.49 -31.10
C ASN A 208 3.49 4.66 -31.93
N THR A 209 2.46 4.12 -31.27
CA THR A 209 1.39 3.35 -31.92
C THR A 209 0.10 3.38 -31.10
N ASP A 210 -1.06 3.42 -31.74
CA ASP A 210 -2.35 3.35 -31.03
C ASP A 210 -2.84 1.91 -30.77
N SER A 211 -2.02 0.90 -31.11
CA SER A 211 -2.36 -0.51 -30.99
C SER A 211 -1.54 -1.19 -29.88
N ILE A 212 -2.24 -1.81 -28.92
CA ILE A 212 -1.62 -2.65 -27.88
C ILE A 212 -0.79 -3.78 -28.52
N ALA A 213 -1.31 -4.40 -29.58
CA ALA A 213 -0.60 -5.48 -30.27
C ALA A 213 0.70 -5.01 -30.93
N GLN A 214 0.70 -3.82 -31.54
CA GLN A 214 1.92 -3.24 -32.10
C GLN A 214 2.89 -2.79 -31.00
N ALA A 215 2.38 -2.25 -29.89
CA ALA A 215 3.23 -1.90 -28.75
C ALA A 215 3.94 -3.12 -28.16
N LEU A 216 3.26 -4.27 -28.08
CA LEU A 216 3.89 -5.54 -27.67
C LEU A 216 4.95 -6.01 -28.68
N GLN A 217 4.69 -5.89 -29.99
CA GLN A 217 5.69 -6.19 -31.00
C GLN A 217 6.93 -5.29 -30.85
N ILE A 218 6.72 -3.98 -30.67
CA ILE A 218 7.81 -3.01 -30.43
C ILE A 218 8.56 -3.38 -29.15
N TYR A 219 7.86 -3.69 -28.06
CA TYR A 219 8.48 -4.14 -26.81
C TYR A 219 9.41 -5.35 -27.02
N CYS A 220 8.97 -6.33 -27.82
CA CYS A 220 9.76 -7.53 -28.09
C CYS A 220 10.95 -7.32 -29.03
N THR A 221 11.05 -6.18 -29.74
CA THR A 221 12.25 -5.81 -30.50
C THR A 221 13.29 -5.06 -29.66
N LEU A 222 12.91 -4.56 -28.48
CA LEU A 222 13.85 -3.95 -27.53
C LEU A 222 14.72 -5.03 -26.88
N SER A 223 15.87 -4.64 -26.35
CA SER A 223 16.76 -5.53 -25.59
C SER A 223 17.42 -4.81 -24.42
N GLY A 224 17.90 -5.59 -23.44
CA GLY A 224 18.62 -5.10 -22.26
C GLY A 224 17.86 -4.02 -21.50
N ASP A 225 18.56 -2.95 -21.13
CA ASP A 225 18.03 -1.86 -20.32
C ASP A 225 16.84 -1.15 -20.98
N ALA A 226 16.79 -1.05 -22.31
CA ALA A 226 15.68 -0.41 -23.01
C ALA A 226 14.39 -1.21 -22.88
N GLN A 227 14.47 -2.54 -23.00
CA GLN A 227 13.30 -3.41 -22.81
C GLN A 227 12.84 -3.41 -21.35
N PHE A 228 13.79 -3.46 -20.43
CA PHE A 228 13.50 -3.39 -19.00
C PHE A 228 12.83 -2.07 -18.61
N ASP A 229 13.35 -0.93 -19.08
CA ASP A 229 12.76 0.38 -18.82
C ASP A 229 11.37 0.52 -19.43
N ALA A 230 11.15 0.00 -20.65
CA ALA A 230 9.83 -0.03 -21.28
C ALA A 230 8.81 -0.81 -20.45
N PHE A 231 9.17 -2.00 -19.96
CA PHE A 231 8.34 -2.82 -19.07
C PHE A 231 8.00 -2.06 -17.79
N ARG A 232 9.01 -1.54 -17.09
CA ARG A 232 8.86 -0.85 -15.81
C ARG A 232 7.97 0.39 -15.95
N LYS A 233 8.24 1.24 -16.96
CA LYS A 233 7.44 2.46 -17.21
C LYS A 233 6.00 2.12 -17.61
N THR A 234 5.80 1.09 -18.44
CA THR A 234 4.46 0.64 -18.83
C THR A 234 3.65 0.20 -17.62
N LEU A 235 4.21 -0.68 -16.78
CA LEU A 235 3.48 -1.19 -15.62
C LEU A 235 3.22 -0.10 -14.56
N ASN A 236 4.19 0.79 -14.33
CA ASN A 236 4.00 1.97 -13.50
C ASN A 236 2.89 2.88 -14.04
N GLY A 237 2.81 3.05 -15.36
CA GLY A 237 1.74 3.83 -15.99
C GLY A 237 0.35 3.20 -15.78
N VAL A 238 0.23 1.88 -15.86
CA VAL A 238 -1.05 1.18 -15.57
C VAL A 238 -1.43 1.33 -14.10
N ILE A 239 -0.47 1.22 -13.18
CA ILE A 239 -0.70 1.42 -11.74
C ILE A 239 -1.10 2.88 -11.46
N SER A 240 -0.45 3.85 -12.09
CA SER A 240 -0.77 5.27 -11.98
C SER A 240 -2.18 5.56 -12.51
N TYR A 241 -2.55 5.00 -13.67
CA TYR A 241 -3.90 5.10 -14.21
C TYR A 241 -4.95 4.55 -13.24
N LYS A 242 -4.70 3.36 -12.67
CA LYS A 242 -5.57 2.76 -11.65
C LYS A 242 -5.77 3.73 -10.49
N ASN A 243 -4.70 4.30 -9.95
CA ASN A 243 -4.79 5.24 -8.83
C ASN A 243 -5.63 6.46 -9.21
N MET A 244 -5.29 7.14 -10.31
CA MET A 244 -6.04 8.28 -10.84
C MET A 244 -7.53 7.96 -11.01
N ALA A 245 -7.87 6.86 -11.67
CA ALA A 245 -9.26 6.46 -11.90
C ALA A 245 -9.98 6.15 -10.58
N CYS A 246 -9.32 5.50 -9.62
CA CYS A 246 -9.91 5.16 -8.33
C CYS A 246 -10.12 6.36 -7.40
N ASN A 247 -9.44 7.48 -7.65
CA ASN A 247 -9.65 8.72 -6.90
C ASN A 247 -10.77 9.58 -7.46
N SER A 248 -11.30 9.25 -8.64
CA SER A 248 -12.39 9.98 -9.28
C SER A 248 -13.71 9.21 -9.18
N PRO A 249 -14.74 9.74 -8.49
CA PRO A 249 -16.06 9.09 -8.40
C PRO A 249 -16.70 8.83 -9.77
N GLN A 250 -16.37 9.64 -10.78
CA GLN A 250 -16.89 9.53 -12.14
C GLN A 250 -16.20 8.40 -12.95
N MET A 251 -15.06 7.90 -12.46
CA MET A 251 -14.25 6.88 -13.14
C MET A 251 -14.28 5.53 -12.43
N GLN A 252 -15.32 5.26 -11.63
CA GLN A 252 -15.40 4.04 -10.83
C GLN A 252 -15.29 2.77 -11.69
N ARG A 253 -15.92 2.75 -12.86
CA ARG A 253 -15.81 1.63 -13.82
C ARG A 253 -14.35 1.40 -14.26
N GLN A 254 -13.64 2.47 -14.61
CA GLN A 254 -12.25 2.43 -15.04
C GLN A 254 -11.32 1.99 -13.92
N CYS A 255 -11.58 2.43 -12.68
CA CYS A 255 -10.90 1.94 -11.49
C CYS A 255 -11.04 0.42 -11.33
N ASP A 256 -12.26 -0.10 -11.45
CA ASP A 256 -12.54 -1.53 -11.28
C ASP A 256 -11.92 -2.35 -12.42
N ASN A 257 -11.96 -1.84 -13.66
CA ASN A 257 -11.30 -2.45 -14.82
C ASN A 257 -9.77 -2.52 -14.63
N ALA A 258 -9.14 -1.42 -14.22
CA ALA A 258 -7.70 -1.38 -14.01
C ALA A 258 -7.26 -2.30 -12.84
N LYS A 259 -8.05 -2.38 -11.76
CA LYS A 259 -7.84 -3.35 -10.67
C LYS A 259 -7.95 -4.79 -11.16
N SER A 260 -8.97 -5.10 -11.95
CA SER A 260 -9.19 -6.44 -12.50
C SER A 260 -8.03 -6.86 -13.41
N LEU A 261 -7.61 -5.98 -14.31
CA LEU A 261 -6.48 -6.18 -15.20
C LEU A 261 -5.20 -6.47 -14.42
N LEU A 262 -4.82 -5.60 -13.49
CA LEU A 262 -3.60 -5.78 -12.69
C LEU A 262 -3.65 -7.06 -11.85
N LYS A 263 -4.82 -7.39 -11.27
CA LYS A 263 -5.01 -8.63 -10.52
C LYS A 263 -4.79 -9.87 -11.41
N CYS A 264 -5.38 -9.89 -12.60
CA CYS A 264 -5.21 -10.97 -13.56
C CYS A 264 -3.73 -11.09 -13.97
N PHE A 265 -3.14 -9.96 -14.38
CA PHE A 265 -1.76 -9.85 -14.85
C PHE A 265 -0.76 -10.40 -13.83
N PHE A 266 -0.79 -9.90 -12.58
CA PHE A 266 0.14 -10.37 -11.55
C PHE A 266 -0.15 -11.80 -11.09
N SER A 267 -1.42 -12.25 -11.11
CA SER A 267 -1.75 -13.64 -10.80
C SER A 267 -1.14 -14.60 -11.82
N PHE A 268 -1.15 -14.21 -13.11
CA PHE A 268 -0.58 -14.99 -14.18
C PHE A 268 0.96 -14.99 -14.12
N LEU A 269 1.59 -13.83 -13.97
CA LEU A 269 3.06 -13.76 -13.88
C LEU A 269 3.60 -14.55 -12.68
N ARG A 270 2.87 -14.53 -11.56
CA ARG A 270 3.20 -15.37 -10.40
C ARG A 270 3.09 -16.86 -10.70
N SER A 271 2.11 -17.30 -11.50
CA SER A 271 2.00 -18.72 -11.84
C SER A 271 3.14 -19.18 -12.75
N LEU A 272 3.61 -18.34 -13.68
CA LEU A 272 4.81 -18.63 -14.48
C LEU A 272 6.04 -18.80 -13.59
N LYS A 273 6.22 -17.89 -12.63
CA LYS A 273 7.33 -17.95 -11.67
C LYS A 273 7.27 -19.19 -10.77
N GLN A 274 6.09 -19.57 -10.31
CA GLN A 274 5.91 -20.79 -9.52
C GLN A 274 6.21 -22.07 -10.30
N LEU A 275 6.10 -22.03 -11.63
CA LEU A 275 6.45 -23.12 -12.53
C LEU A 275 7.93 -23.11 -12.94
N ASN A 276 8.74 -22.16 -12.45
CA ASN A 276 10.13 -21.93 -12.84
C ASN A 276 10.32 -21.78 -14.36
N LEU A 277 9.35 -21.18 -15.05
CA LEU A 277 9.48 -20.79 -16.47
C LEU A 277 10.23 -19.45 -16.62
N CYS A 278 10.30 -18.75 -15.50
CA CYS A 278 11.02 -17.57 -15.09
C CYS A 278 11.08 -17.67 -13.54
#